data_AF-A0A350T1U2-F1
#
_entry.id   AF-A0A350T1U2-F1
#
_cell.length_a   1.000
_cell.length_b   1.000
_cell.length_c   1.000
_cell.angle_alpha   90.00
_cell.angle_beta   90.00
_cell.angle_gamma   90.00
#
_symmetry.space_group_name_H-M   'P 1'
#
loop_
_entity.id
_entity.type
_entity.pdbx_description
1 polymer ?
#
loop_
_entity_poly.entity_id
_entity_poly.type
_entity_poly.pdbx_seq_one_letter_code
_entity_poly.pdbx_strand_id
1 'polypeptide(L)'
;FLDGLASVELARICNDALAAIVRQYPDRFRALASIPLTADAGAAIAELRRSMDDLGMPGFLIGGNIGGLPIDDPRLDPFYEEANRLGAVMHIHPMAPAGIESMGQYALVVLVGYPFDTTQAIARLIFSGFFDRYPRINVIGSHLGGAIPFLAARLDSGYRSYRDCQAIASPPSEVMKRLYLDTTNASSAAIGLAADVVGVDHLVFGSDYPHVVGDLAGSIAAVEAAIDRQHHDNVLGDTAAALFRLTT
;
A
#
# COMPACT_ATOMS: atom_id res chain seq x y z
N PHE A 1 19.14 -1.50 -3.48
CA PHE A 1 18.79 -1.71 -2.06
C PHE A 1 20.07 -1.75 -1.25
N LEU A 2 20.10 -1.11 -0.08
CA LEU A 2 21.15 -1.38 0.92
C LEU A 2 20.84 -2.72 1.60
N ASP A 3 21.84 -3.38 2.16
CA ASP A 3 21.73 -4.66 2.86
C ASP A 3 22.31 -4.60 4.29
N GLY A 4 22.05 -5.66 5.05
CA GLY A 4 22.63 -5.88 6.37
C GLY A 4 22.50 -4.68 7.32
N LEU A 5 23.56 -4.42 8.10
CA LEU A 5 23.59 -3.37 9.11
C LEU A 5 23.34 -1.96 8.54
N ALA A 6 23.84 -1.67 7.34
CA ALA A 6 23.66 -0.36 6.71
C ALA A 6 22.18 -0.06 6.44
N SER A 7 21.40 -1.08 6.05
CA SER A 7 19.94 -0.92 5.87
C SER A 7 19.22 -0.64 7.20
N VAL A 8 19.65 -1.27 8.29
CA VAL A 8 19.08 -1.07 9.63
C VAL A 8 19.39 0.33 10.15
N GLU A 9 20.64 0.78 10.03
CA GLU A 9 21.05 2.13 10.45
C GLU A 9 20.27 3.21 9.69
N LEU A 10 20.15 3.07 8.36
CA LEU A 10 19.40 4.02 7.56
C LEU A 10 17.92 4.05 7.93
N ALA A 11 17.29 2.88 8.11
CA ALA A 11 15.89 2.81 8.52
C ALA A 11 15.66 3.55 9.84
N ARG A 12 16.54 3.34 10.83
CA ARG A 12 16.47 4.03 12.13
C ARG A 12 16.61 5.54 11.99
N ILE A 13 17.60 6.01 11.23
CA ILE A 13 17.81 7.44 10.99
C ILE A 13 16.57 8.08 10.36
N CYS A 14 16.01 7.44 9.33
CA CYS A 14 14.79 7.91 8.66
C CYS A 14 13.60 7.95 9.62
N ASN A 15 13.37 6.86 10.36
CA ASN A 15 12.23 6.74 11.27
C ASN A 15 12.34 7.74 12.44
N ASP A 16 13.53 7.97 12.98
CA ASP A 16 13.77 8.93 14.06
C ASP A 16 13.55 10.38 13.58
N ALA A 17 13.99 10.69 12.35
CA ALA A 17 13.77 12.00 11.73
C ALA A 17 12.28 12.25 11.45
N LEU A 18 11.57 11.27 10.89
CA LEU A 18 10.13 11.35 10.67
C LEU A 18 9.36 11.49 11.98
N ALA A 19 9.73 10.71 13.00
CA ALA A 19 9.12 10.83 14.33
C ALA A 19 9.39 12.19 14.97
N ALA A 20 10.56 12.81 14.73
CA ALA A 20 10.84 14.16 15.19
C ALA A 20 9.93 15.21 14.54
N ILE A 21 9.68 15.09 13.23
CA ILE A 21 8.73 15.95 12.50
C ILE A 21 7.31 15.77 13.03
N VAL A 22 6.86 14.53 13.22
CA VAL A 22 5.54 14.22 13.79
C VAL A 22 5.41 14.81 15.19
N ARG A 23 6.43 14.70 16.06
CA ARG A 23 6.41 15.32 17.39
C ARG A 23 6.35 16.85 17.33
N GLN A 24 6.95 17.46 16.32
CA GLN A 24 6.93 18.91 16.14
C GLN A 24 5.56 19.41 15.63
N TYR A 25 4.86 18.62 14.82
CA TYR A 25 3.57 18.97 14.23
C TYR A 25 2.56 17.80 14.29
N PRO A 26 2.14 17.37 15.50
CA PRO A 26 1.36 16.15 15.69
C PRO A 26 -0.04 16.22 15.06
N ASP A 27 -0.61 17.42 14.92
CA ASP A 27 -1.92 17.65 14.31
C ASP A 27 -1.86 17.75 12.78
N ARG A 28 -0.67 17.63 12.18
CA ARG A 28 -0.45 17.82 10.73
C ARG A 28 0.22 16.64 10.06
N PHE A 29 1.07 15.91 10.77
CA PHE A 29 1.83 14.80 10.20
C PHE A 29 1.63 13.50 10.97
N ARG A 30 1.50 12.42 10.20
CA ARG A 30 1.80 11.07 10.61
C ARG A 30 2.80 10.46 9.62
N ALA A 31 3.55 9.49 10.12
CA ALA A 31 4.58 8.82 9.34
C ALA A 31 4.37 7.31 9.39
N LEU A 32 4.59 6.66 8.26
CA LEU A 32 4.75 5.21 8.18
C LEU A 32 6.24 4.87 8.26
N ALA A 33 6.55 3.76 8.93
CA ALA A 33 7.91 3.31 9.13
C ALA A 33 8.55 2.82 7.82
N SER A 34 9.84 3.12 7.66
CA SER A 34 10.72 2.41 6.74
C SER A 34 11.28 1.19 7.46
N ILE A 35 11.18 0.01 6.85
CA ILE A 35 11.61 -1.27 7.44
C ILE A 35 12.77 -1.86 6.64
N PRO A 36 13.86 -2.32 7.29
CA PRO A 36 15.03 -2.91 6.62
C PRO A 36 14.75 -4.37 6.21
N LEU A 37 13.82 -4.58 5.27
CA LEU A 37 13.39 -5.93 4.84
C LEU A 37 14.47 -6.72 4.08
N THR A 38 15.56 -6.06 3.66
CA THR A 38 16.75 -6.69 3.08
C THR A 38 17.79 -7.12 4.11
N ALA A 39 17.61 -6.75 5.39
CA ALA A 39 18.33 -7.34 6.50
C ALA A 39 17.74 -8.70 6.88
N ASP A 40 18.16 -9.28 8.01
CA ASP A 40 17.51 -10.46 8.55
C ASP A 40 16.12 -10.11 9.12
N ALA A 41 15.23 -11.12 9.17
CA ALA A 41 13.86 -10.95 9.67
C ALA A 41 13.80 -10.42 11.11
N GLY A 42 14.78 -10.77 11.95
CA GLY A 42 14.86 -10.29 13.34
C GLY A 42 15.07 -8.79 13.42
N ALA A 43 15.97 -8.25 12.59
CA ALA A 43 16.20 -6.81 12.49
C ALA A 43 14.96 -6.05 11.97
N ALA A 44 14.29 -6.58 10.93
CA ALA A 44 13.06 -5.99 10.41
C ALA A 44 11.93 -5.98 11.45
N ILE A 45 11.74 -7.09 12.17
CA ILE A 45 10.76 -7.21 13.26
C ILE A 45 11.08 -6.25 14.40
N ALA A 46 12.34 -6.15 14.82
CA ALA A 46 12.75 -5.25 15.89
C ALA A 46 12.46 -3.78 15.54
N GLU A 47 12.75 -3.37 14.30
CA GLU A 47 12.49 -1.99 13.87
C GLU A 47 11.00 -1.71 13.68
N LEU A 48 10.20 -2.69 13.23
CA LEU A 48 8.75 -2.55 13.18
C LEU A 48 8.16 -2.31 14.58
N ARG A 49 8.54 -3.13 15.56
CA ARG A 49 8.09 -3.00 16.95
C ARG A 49 8.47 -1.64 17.52
N ARG A 50 9.73 -1.23 17.37
CA ARG A 50 10.20 0.09 17.82
C ARG A 50 9.41 1.23 17.17
N SER A 51 9.16 1.14 15.87
CA SER A 51 8.46 2.21 15.15
C SER A 51 7.00 2.34 15.59
N MET A 52 6.32 1.22 15.84
CA MET A 52 4.92 1.24 16.26
C MET A 52 4.75 1.50 17.76
N ASP A 53 5.50 0.80 18.61
CA ASP A 53 5.36 0.86 20.06
C ASP A 53 6.02 2.12 20.65
N ASP A 54 7.23 2.49 20.18
CA ASP A 54 8.01 3.59 20.77
C ASP A 54 7.85 4.92 20.01
N LEU A 55 7.73 4.89 18.68
CA LEU A 55 7.61 6.10 17.85
C LEU A 55 6.15 6.46 17.50
N GLY A 56 5.19 5.57 17.80
CA GLY A 56 3.77 5.81 17.55
C GLY A 56 3.38 5.86 16.07
N MET A 57 4.14 5.21 15.20
CA MET A 57 3.77 5.05 13.78
C MET A 57 2.66 3.99 13.63
N PRO A 58 1.63 4.20 12.80
CA PRO A 58 0.51 3.27 12.67
C PRO A 58 0.84 2.03 11.81
N GLY A 59 2.01 1.99 11.19
CA GLY A 59 2.37 0.95 10.25
C GLY A 59 3.63 1.28 9.45
N PHE A 60 3.75 0.70 8.25
CA PHE A 60 4.94 0.77 7.43
C PHE A 60 4.62 0.89 5.92
N LEU A 61 5.61 1.38 5.17
CA LEU A 61 5.59 1.39 3.71
C LEU A 61 6.45 0.23 3.20
N ILE A 62 5.98 -0.46 2.17
CA ILE A 62 6.67 -1.58 1.53
C ILE A 62 6.65 -1.44 0.01
N GLY A 63 7.72 -1.87 -0.64
CA GLY A 63 7.79 -1.97 -2.11
C GLY A 63 6.84 -3.03 -2.67
N GLY A 64 6.51 -2.93 -3.96
CA GLY A 64 5.86 -4.05 -4.68
C GLY A 64 6.72 -5.33 -4.73
N ASN A 65 8.03 -5.18 -4.48
CA ASN A 65 9.01 -6.23 -4.26
C ASN A 65 10.14 -5.73 -3.34
N ILE A 66 10.89 -6.65 -2.72
CA ILE A 66 12.01 -6.36 -1.82
C ILE A 66 13.32 -6.75 -2.53
N GLY A 67 13.88 -5.87 -3.36
CA GLY A 67 15.10 -6.19 -4.10
C GLY A 67 14.94 -7.33 -5.10
N GLY A 68 13.77 -7.41 -5.74
CA GLY A 68 13.38 -8.52 -6.62
C GLY A 68 12.75 -9.70 -5.89
N LEU A 69 12.79 -9.74 -4.55
CA LEU A 69 12.04 -10.69 -3.76
C LEU A 69 10.54 -10.41 -3.89
N PRO A 70 9.69 -11.38 -4.26
CA PRO A 70 8.26 -11.19 -4.29
C PRO A 70 7.70 -10.82 -2.91
N ILE A 71 6.70 -9.94 -2.87
CA ILE A 71 6.08 -9.46 -1.63
C ILE A 71 5.41 -10.56 -0.79
N ASP A 72 5.07 -11.69 -1.40
CA ASP A 72 4.46 -12.86 -0.76
C ASP A 72 5.46 -14.01 -0.52
N ASP A 73 6.77 -13.75 -0.64
CA ASP A 73 7.78 -14.79 -0.41
C ASP A 73 7.71 -15.28 1.06
N PRO A 74 7.68 -16.61 1.33
CA PRO A 74 7.58 -17.15 2.68
C PRO A 74 8.67 -16.69 3.66
N ARG A 75 9.82 -16.21 3.16
CA ARG A 75 10.87 -15.60 4.00
C ARG A 75 10.37 -14.37 4.77
N LEU A 76 9.31 -13.72 4.30
CA LEU A 76 8.69 -12.57 4.93
C LEU A 76 7.61 -12.96 5.96
N ASP A 77 7.22 -14.23 6.06
CA ASP A 77 6.15 -14.68 6.95
C ASP A 77 6.38 -14.28 8.42
N PRO A 78 7.56 -14.46 9.04
CA PRO A 78 7.77 -14.03 10.42
C PRO A 78 7.56 -12.52 10.62
N PHE A 79 7.89 -11.71 9.61
CA PHE A 79 7.66 -10.27 9.64
C PHE A 79 6.15 -9.94 9.54
N TYR A 80 5.43 -10.62 8.63
CA TYR A 80 3.99 -10.43 8.49
C TYR A 80 3.21 -10.95 9.70
N GLU A 81 3.66 -12.01 10.35
CA GLU A 81 3.08 -12.48 11.63
C GLU A 81 3.15 -11.38 12.69
N GLU A 82 4.29 -10.69 12.83
CA GLU A 82 4.44 -9.59 13.79
C GLU A 82 3.64 -8.35 13.36
N ALA A 83 3.66 -7.97 12.08
CA ALA A 83 2.84 -6.88 11.57
C ALA A 83 1.35 -7.11 11.81
N ASN A 84 0.89 -8.34 11.60
CA ASN A 84 -0.47 -8.77 11.93
C ASN A 84 -0.70 -8.69 13.45
N ARG A 85 0.26 -9.14 14.28
CA ARG A 85 0.21 -9.03 15.75
C ARG A 85 0.10 -7.58 16.24
N LEU A 86 0.65 -6.62 15.51
CA LEU A 86 0.55 -5.19 15.84
C LEU A 86 -0.69 -4.51 15.24
N GLY A 87 -1.38 -5.18 14.30
CA GLY A 87 -2.50 -4.59 13.56
C GLY A 87 -2.03 -3.43 12.69
N ALA A 88 -0.89 -3.61 12.02
CA ALA A 88 -0.22 -2.58 11.26
C ALA A 88 -0.98 -2.17 9.99
N VAL A 89 -0.89 -0.89 9.63
CA VAL A 89 -1.20 -0.46 8.27
C VAL A 89 0.01 -0.75 7.37
N MET A 90 -0.21 -1.46 6.26
CA MET A 90 0.80 -1.74 5.24
C MET A 90 0.45 -0.94 3.98
N HIS A 91 1.25 0.06 3.64
CA HIS A 91 1.09 0.82 2.40
C HIS A 91 2.06 0.28 1.34
N ILE A 92 1.53 -0.33 0.28
CA ILE A 92 2.30 -0.81 -0.86
C ILE A 92 2.54 0.34 -1.82
N HIS A 93 3.78 0.81 -1.91
CA HIS A 93 4.19 1.83 -2.86
C HIS A 93 5.18 1.21 -3.86
N PRO A 94 5.06 1.51 -5.16
CA PRO A 94 5.97 0.94 -6.15
C PRO A 94 7.41 1.40 -5.93
N MET A 95 8.37 0.53 -6.28
CA MET A 95 9.81 0.85 -6.19
C MET A 95 10.51 0.64 -7.52
N ALA A 96 11.07 -0.55 -7.74
CA ALA A 96 11.76 -0.93 -8.96
C ALA A 96 10.96 -2.07 -9.61
N PRO A 97 10.11 -1.78 -10.61
CA PRO A 97 9.31 -2.81 -11.27
C PRO A 97 10.18 -3.84 -11.97
N ALA A 98 9.66 -5.07 -12.11
CA ALA A 98 10.26 -6.05 -13.00
C ALA A 98 10.28 -5.53 -14.45
N GLY A 99 11.34 -5.83 -15.21
CA GLY A 99 11.46 -5.43 -16.61
C GLY A 99 11.77 -3.94 -16.85
N ILE A 100 12.26 -3.23 -15.83
CA ILE A 100 12.61 -1.80 -15.89
C ILE A 100 13.51 -1.41 -17.08
N GLU A 101 14.37 -2.34 -17.53
CA GLU A 101 15.26 -2.17 -18.67
C GLU A 101 14.52 -1.82 -19.98
N SER A 102 13.26 -2.28 -20.12
CA SER A 102 12.41 -1.98 -21.27
C SER A 102 11.71 -0.61 -21.21
N MET A 103 11.83 0.11 -20.08
CA MET A 103 11.06 1.33 -19.78
C MET A 103 11.94 2.59 -19.68
N GLY A 104 13.18 2.55 -20.17
CA GLY A 104 14.18 3.61 -20.00
C GLY A 104 13.89 4.95 -20.72
N GLN A 105 12.77 5.08 -21.43
CA GLN A 105 12.38 6.29 -22.16
C GLN A 105 10.98 6.77 -21.73
N TYR A 106 10.66 8.04 -22.04
CA TYR A 106 9.34 8.66 -21.83
C TYR A 106 8.79 8.57 -20.38
N ALA A 107 9.68 8.43 -19.40
CA ALA A 107 9.32 8.19 -18.00
C ALA A 107 8.41 6.96 -17.79
N LEU A 108 8.49 5.95 -18.68
CA LEU A 108 7.61 4.78 -18.62
C LEU A 108 7.71 3.99 -17.31
N VAL A 109 8.86 4.04 -16.62
CA VAL A 109 9.00 3.46 -15.28
C VAL A 109 7.94 4.03 -14.32
N VAL A 110 7.76 5.35 -14.34
CA VAL A 110 6.82 6.06 -13.46
C VAL A 110 5.39 5.93 -13.97
N LEU A 111 5.19 6.14 -15.27
CA LEU A 111 3.84 6.22 -15.85
C LEU A 111 3.16 4.86 -16.06
N VAL A 112 3.95 3.79 -16.20
CA VAL A 112 3.45 2.43 -16.46
C VAL A 112 4.03 1.46 -15.44
N GLY A 113 5.35 1.43 -15.28
CA GLY A 113 6.01 0.46 -14.41
C GLY A 113 5.48 0.47 -12.97
N TYR A 114 5.35 1.65 -12.36
CA TYR A 114 4.89 1.82 -10.98
C TYR A 114 3.47 1.27 -10.74
N PRO A 115 2.42 1.70 -11.48
CA PRO A 115 1.10 1.08 -11.35
C PRO A 115 1.11 -0.45 -11.53
N PHE A 116 1.90 -0.98 -12.46
CA PHE A 116 1.96 -2.42 -12.70
C PHE A 116 2.76 -3.20 -11.65
N ASP A 117 3.75 -2.58 -10.99
CA ASP A 117 4.43 -3.15 -9.81
C ASP A 117 3.44 -3.34 -8.66
N THR A 118 2.66 -2.29 -8.35
CA THR A 118 1.59 -2.37 -7.34
C THR A 118 0.53 -3.41 -7.71
N THR A 119 0.12 -3.43 -8.99
CA THR A 119 -0.84 -4.41 -9.51
C THR A 119 -0.35 -5.84 -9.26
N GLN A 120 0.91 -6.11 -9.61
CA GLN A 120 1.51 -7.43 -9.44
C GLN A 120 1.60 -7.80 -7.96
N ALA A 121 2.05 -6.87 -7.11
CA ALA A 121 2.15 -7.08 -5.67
C ALA A 121 0.81 -7.47 -5.05
N ILE A 122 -0.25 -6.69 -5.30
CA ILE A 122 -1.59 -6.95 -4.76
C ILE A 122 -2.15 -8.28 -5.30
N ALA A 123 -2.01 -8.56 -6.60
CA ALA A 123 -2.49 -9.82 -7.17
C ALA A 123 -1.80 -11.04 -6.53
N ARG A 124 -0.50 -10.93 -6.20
CA ARG A 124 0.22 -11.98 -5.48
C ARG A 124 -0.29 -12.15 -4.05
N LEU A 125 -0.50 -11.06 -3.31
CA LEU A 125 -1.07 -11.13 -1.96
C LEU A 125 -2.48 -11.75 -1.97
N ILE A 126 -3.31 -11.42 -2.97
CA ILE A 126 -4.63 -12.03 -3.12
C ILE A 126 -4.48 -13.54 -3.31
N PHE A 127 -3.73 -14.00 -4.31
CA PHE A 127 -3.65 -15.43 -4.64
C PHE A 127 -2.80 -16.27 -3.68
N SER A 128 -1.95 -15.65 -2.86
CA SER A 128 -1.21 -16.36 -1.80
C SER A 128 -2.05 -16.60 -0.55
N GLY A 129 -3.29 -16.09 -0.49
CA GLY A 129 -4.14 -16.17 0.70
C GLY A 129 -3.67 -15.25 1.84
N PHE A 130 -2.85 -14.23 1.52
CA PHE A 130 -2.27 -13.31 2.50
C PHE A 130 -3.31 -12.73 3.45
N PHE A 131 -4.44 -12.28 2.89
CA PHE A 131 -5.51 -11.64 3.67
C PHE A 131 -6.14 -12.57 4.69
N ASP A 132 -6.26 -13.87 4.40
CA ASP A 132 -6.82 -14.84 5.35
C ASP A 132 -5.81 -15.19 6.45
N ARG A 133 -4.52 -15.24 6.10
CA ARG A 133 -3.43 -15.49 7.05
C ARG A 133 -3.17 -14.31 7.99
N TYR A 134 -3.27 -13.08 7.48
CA TYR A 134 -2.91 -11.86 8.19
C TYR A 134 -4.06 -10.85 8.25
N PRO A 135 -5.21 -11.22 8.86
CA PRO A 135 -6.45 -10.46 8.74
C PRO A 135 -6.46 -9.10 9.44
N ARG A 136 -5.46 -8.79 10.26
CA ARG A 136 -5.35 -7.53 11.00
C ARG A 136 -4.40 -6.54 10.36
N ILE A 137 -3.73 -6.92 9.27
CA ILE A 137 -2.97 -5.98 8.46
C ILE A 137 -3.95 -5.25 7.55
N ASN A 138 -4.02 -3.93 7.68
CA ASN A 138 -4.79 -3.09 6.76
C ASN A 138 -3.89 -2.75 5.56
N VAL A 139 -4.22 -3.25 4.37
CA VAL A 139 -3.38 -3.07 3.17
C VAL A 139 -3.90 -1.91 2.34
N ILE A 140 -3.05 -0.91 2.11
CA ILE A 140 -3.31 0.22 1.20
C ILE A 140 -2.49 0.00 -0.08
N GLY A 141 -3.15 0.01 -1.24
CA GLY A 141 -2.48 0.01 -2.54
C GLY A 141 -2.35 1.43 -3.10
N SER A 142 -1.12 1.87 -3.41
CA SER A 142 -0.90 3.16 -4.08
C SER A 142 -1.49 3.20 -5.48
N HIS A 143 -1.81 4.41 -5.95
CA HIS A 143 -2.27 4.72 -7.30
C HIS A 143 -3.53 3.92 -7.70
N LEU A 144 -4.55 3.92 -6.83
CA LEU A 144 -5.75 3.06 -6.94
C LEU A 144 -5.46 1.55 -6.99
N GLY A 145 -4.32 1.12 -6.43
CA GLY A 145 -3.86 -0.27 -6.54
C GLY A 145 -3.39 -0.64 -7.95
N GLY A 146 -3.03 0.36 -8.75
CA GLY A 146 -2.67 0.21 -10.16
C GLY A 146 -3.86 -0.20 -11.02
N ALA A 147 -3.75 -1.36 -11.67
CA ALA A 147 -4.77 -1.90 -12.55
C ALA A 147 -5.70 -2.92 -11.85
N ILE A 148 -5.60 -3.12 -10.53
CA ILE A 148 -6.43 -4.10 -9.81
C ILE A 148 -7.93 -3.89 -10.04
N PRO A 149 -8.50 -2.66 -9.90
CA PRO A 149 -9.92 -2.46 -10.17
C PRO A 149 -10.32 -2.85 -11.60
N PHE A 150 -9.50 -2.48 -12.58
CA PHE A 150 -9.72 -2.83 -13.99
C PHE A 150 -9.63 -4.35 -14.25
N LEU A 151 -8.77 -5.05 -13.52
CA LEU A 151 -8.52 -6.48 -13.70
C LEU A 151 -9.42 -7.38 -12.83
N ALA A 152 -10.31 -6.84 -12.01
CA ALA A 152 -11.08 -7.60 -11.02
C ALA A 152 -11.75 -8.86 -11.61
N ALA A 153 -12.55 -8.71 -12.67
CA ALA A 153 -13.23 -9.83 -13.33
C ALA A 153 -12.26 -10.81 -14.02
N ARG A 154 -11.08 -10.33 -14.44
CA ARG A 154 -10.03 -11.19 -15.01
C ARG A 154 -9.41 -12.07 -13.93
N LEU A 155 -9.16 -11.53 -12.74
CA LEU A 155 -8.63 -12.28 -11.61
C LEU A 155 -9.63 -13.35 -11.13
N ASP A 156 -10.93 -13.04 -11.06
CA ASP A 156 -11.98 -14.04 -10.79
C ASP A 156 -12.06 -15.13 -11.86
N SER A 157 -11.88 -14.76 -13.12
CA SER A 157 -11.82 -15.74 -14.22
C SER A 157 -10.59 -16.64 -14.06
N GLY A 158 -9.46 -16.09 -13.63
CA GLY A 158 -8.26 -16.86 -13.30
C GLY A 158 -8.50 -17.84 -12.15
N TYR A 159 -9.11 -17.37 -11.06
CA TYR A 159 -9.54 -18.20 -9.91
C TYR A 159 -10.38 -19.41 -10.35
N ARG A 160 -11.31 -19.23 -11.28
CA ARG A 160 -12.15 -20.33 -11.79
C ARG A 160 -11.42 -21.29 -12.75
N SER A 161 -10.39 -20.82 -13.44
CA SER A 161 -9.85 -21.53 -14.62
C SER A 161 -8.46 -22.14 -14.41
N TYR A 162 -7.65 -21.57 -13.51
CA TYR A 162 -6.27 -22.04 -13.26
C TYR A 162 -6.17 -22.66 -11.88
N ARG A 163 -5.64 -23.89 -11.83
CA ARG A 163 -5.45 -24.63 -10.57
C ARG A 163 -4.60 -23.86 -9.55
N ASP A 164 -3.56 -23.17 -10.00
CA ASP A 164 -2.67 -22.40 -9.13
C ASP A 164 -3.37 -21.20 -8.47
N CYS A 165 -4.45 -20.69 -9.08
CA CYS A 165 -5.26 -19.60 -8.53
C CYS A 165 -6.31 -20.08 -7.52
N GLN A 166 -6.49 -21.39 -7.32
CA GLN A 166 -7.52 -21.98 -6.45
C GLN A 166 -7.02 -22.27 -5.04
N ALA A 167 -5.83 -21.79 -4.68
CA ALA A 167 -5.26 -21.95 -3.33
C ALA A 167 -5.92 -21.07 -2.25
N ILE A 168 -6.88 -20.21 -2.63
CA ILE A 168 -7.55 -19.25 -1.75
C ILE A 168 -9.01 -19.61 -1.52
N ALA A 169 -9.53 -19.26 -0.34
CA ALA A 169 -10.88 -19.65 0.09
C ALA A 169 -11.99 -18.87 -0.63
N SER A 170 -11.73 -17.61 -0.98
CA SER A 170 -12.71 -16.69 -1.57
C SER A 170 -12.30 -16.22 -2.95
N PRO A 171 -13.24 -15.91 -3.86
CA PRO A 171 -12.93 -15.26 -5.13
C PRO A 171 -12.14 -13.95 -4.92
N PRO A 172 -11.20 -13.60 -5.81
CA PRO A 172 -10.45 -12.35 -5.75
C PRO A 172 -11.31 -11.10 -5.53
N SER A 173 -12.46 -10.98 -6.19
CA SER A 173 -13.38 -9.85 -6.00
C SER A 173 -13.90 -9.70 -4.58
N GLU A 174 -14.11 -10.79 -3.84
CA GLU A 174 -14.50 -10.73 -2.43
C GLU A 174 -13.30 -10.37 -1.53
N VAL A 175 -12.09 -10.84 -1.88
CA VAL A 175 -10.86 -10.45 -1.16
C VAL A 175 -10.56 -8.96 -1.36
N MET A 176 -10.82 -8.40 -2.54
CA MET A 176 -10.58 -6.98 -2.85
C MET A 176 -11.37 -6.03 -1.96
N LYS A 177 -12.54 -6.41 -1.45
CA LYS A 177 -13.32 -5.61 -0.47
C LYS A 177 -12.61 -5.40 0.87
N ARG A 178 -11.48 -6.08 1.09
CA ARG A 178 -10.63 -5.91 2.29
C ARG A 178 -9.43 -4.99 2.04
N LEU A 179 -9.19 -4.62 0.78
CA LEU A 179 -8.14 -3.68 0.40
C LEU A 179 -8.61 -2.26 0.66
N TYR A 180 -7.66 -1.39 0.99
CA TYR A 180 -7.83 0.05 0.85
C TYR A 180 -7.05 0.51 -0.37
N LEU A 181 -7.54 1.52 -1.07
CA LEU A 181 -6.87 2.10 -2.22
C LEU A 181 -6.71 3.59 -2.02
N ASP A 182 -5.51 4.12 -2.30
CA ASP A 182 -5.38 5.57 -2.35
C ASP A 182 -6.11 6.15 -3.58
N THR A 183 -6.48 7.42 -3.54
CA THR A 183 -7.11 8.11 -4.68
C THR A 183 -6.11 8.79 -5.61
N THR A 184 -4.84 8.40 -5.60
CA THR A 184 -3.79 9.05 -6.40
C THR A 184 -3.96 8.70 -7.88
N ASN A 185 -4.93 9.35 -8.53
CA ASN A 185 -5.24 9.26 -9.93
C ASN A 185 -6.08 10.47 -10.34
N ALA A 186 -5.72 11.16 -11.42
CA ALA A 186 -6.46 12.34 -11.87
C ALA A 186 -7.81 12.03 -12.56
N SER A 187 -8.17 10.75 -12.71
CA SER A 187 -9.39 10.31 -13.41
C SER A 187 -10.53 9.97 -12.45
N SER A 188 -11.59 10.78 -12.46
CA SER A 188 -12.81 10.49 -11.70
C SER A 188 -13.46 9.15 -12.10
N ALA A 189 -13.39 8.77 -13.38
CA ALA A 189 -13.89 7.47 -13.84
C ALA A 189 -13.10 6.29 -13.25
N ALA A 190 -11.77 6.43 -13.08
CA ALA A 190 -10.96 5.40 -12.45
C ALA A 190 -11.24 5.29 -10.95
N ILE A 191 -11.44 6.44 -10.27
CA ILE A 191 -11.83 6.48 -8.86
C ILE A 191 -13.20 5.81 -8.66
N GLY A 192 -14.18 6.10 -9.52
CA GLY A 192 -15.49 5.45 -9.47
C GLY A 192 -15.40 3.93 -9.64
N LEU A 193 -14.59 3.45 -10.61
CA LEU A 193 -14.35 2.02 -10.78
C LEU A 193 -13.69 1.39 -9.55
N ALA A 194 -12.74 2.08 -8.90
CA ALA A 194 -12.15 1.60 -7.66
C ALA A 194 -13.19 1.51 -6.54
N ALA A 195 -14.05 2.52 -6.39
CA ALA A 195 -15.15 2.52 -5.43
C ALA A 195 -16.11 1.33 -5.66
N ASP A 196 -16.43 1.01 -6.91
CA ASP A 196 -17.29 -0.13 -7.26
C ASP A 196 -16.66 -1.48 -6.87
N VAL A 197 -15.32 -1.58 -6.88
CA VAL A 197 -14.60 -2.83 -6.61
C VAL A 197 -14.31 -3.03 -5.13
N VAL A 198 -13.81 -2.01 -4.42
CA VAL A 198 -13.41 -2.15 -3.00
C VAL A 198 -14.45 -1.59 -2.03
N GLY A 199 -15.39 -0.80 -2.51
CA GLY A 199 -16.33 -0.02 -1.68
C GLY A 199 -15.81 1.38 -1.39
N VAL A 200 -16.72 2.36 -1.35
CA VAL A 200 -16.35 3.78 -1.14
C VAL A 200 -15.64 4.04 0.19
N ASP A 201 -16.01 3.32 1.25
CA ASP A 201 -15.39 3.45 2.59
C ASP A 201 -13.98 2.86 2.65
N HIS A 202 -13.53 2.21 1.58
CA HIS A 202 -12.18 1.67 1.42
C HIS A 202 -11.28 2.54 0.52
N LEU A 203 -11.76 3.72 0.11
CA LEU A 203 -10.93 4.73 -0.54
C LEU A 203 -10.31 5.67 0.50
N VAL A 204 -9.03 6.00 0.28
CA VAL A 204 -8.25 6.89 1.14
C VAL A 204 -7.66 8.00 0.28
N PHE A 205 -7.90 9.26 0.60
CA PHE A 205 -7.35 10.35 -0.20
C PHE A 205 -5.81 10.32 -0.25
N GLY A 206 -5.28 10.45 -1.47
CA GLY A 206 -3.84 10.53 -1.76
C GLY A 206 -3.56 11.52 -2.88
N SER A 207 -2.45 12.26 -2.77
CA SER A 207 -2.04 13.27 -3.76
C SER A 207 -0.64 13.03 -4.34
N ASP A 208 0.14 12.14 -3.73
CA ASP A 208 1.54 11.85 -4.08
C ASP A 208 2.44 13.11 -4.09
N TYR A 209 2.09 14.12 -3.30
CA TYR A 209 2.95 15.31 -3.13
C TYR A 209 4.30 14.91 -2.51
N PRO A 210 5.45 15.43 -2.99
CA PRO A 210 5.63 16.49 -3.99
C PRO A 210 6.00 15.99 -5.40
N HIS A 211 5.54 14.80 -5.80
CA HIS A 211 5.89 14.21 -7.08
C HIS A 211 5.48 15.12 -8.26
N VAL A 212 6.26 15.11 -9.35
CA VAL A 212 6.07 16.03 -10.50
C VAL A 212 4.72 15.86 -11.22
N VAL A 213 4.10 14.69 -11.07
CA VAL A 213 2.79 14.37 -11.65
C VAL A 213 1.62 14.75 -10.71
N GLY A 214 1.92 15.14 -9.47
CA GLY A 214 0.92 15.46 -8.46
C GLY A 214 0.23 16.81 -8.70
N ASP A 215 -1.09 16.84 -8.53
CA ASP A 215 -1.92 18.05 -8.51
C ASP A 215 -2.92 17.92 -7.35
N LEU A 216 -2.66 18.63 -6.25
CA LEU A 216 -3.50 18.52 -5.04
C LEU A 216 -4.93 18.99 -5.30
N ALA A 217 -5.10 20.12 -6.00
CA ALA A 217 -6.42 20.67 -6.29
C ALA A 217 -7.18 19.78 -7.27
N GLY A 218 -6.51 19.31 -8.31
CA GLY A 218 -7.07 18.34 -9.26
C GLY A 218 -7.44 17.00 -8.60
N SER A 219 -6.65 16.52 -7.65
CA SER A 219 -6.93 15.26 -6.93
C SER A 219 -8.20 15.36 -6.10
N ILE A 220 -8.41 16.48 -5.39
CA ILE A 220 -9.65 16.72 -4.63
C ILE A 220 -10.84 16.78 -5.59
N ALA A 221 -10.73 17.58 -6.66
CA ALA A 221 -11.81 17.72 -7.64
C ALA A 221 -12.16 16.40 -8.34
N ALA A 222 -11.17 15.53 -8.59
CA ALA A 222 -11.40 14.21 -9.16
C ALA A 222 -12.21 13.31 -8.23
N VAL A 223 -11.94 13.33 -6.92
CA VAL A 223 -12.74 12.61 -5.90
C VAL A 223 -14.16 13.18 -5.84
N GLU A 224 -14.29 14.51 -5.74
CA GLU A 224 -15.60 15.16 -5.64
C GLU A 224 -16.50 14.88 -6.86
N ALA A 225 -15.89 14.74 -8.04
CA ALA A 225 -16.59 14.40 -9.28
C ALA A 225 -16.92 12.91 -9.42
N ALA A 226 -16.15 12.02 -8.76
CA ALA A 226 -16.33 10.57 -8.86
C ALA A 226 -17.31 10.01 -7.82
N ILE A 227 -17.34 10.61 -6.63
CA ILE A 227 -18.00 10.08 -5.44
C ILE A 227 -19.18 10.95 -5.06
N ASP A 228 -20.27 10.32 -4.62
CA ASP A 228 -21.43 11.04 -4.10
C ASP A 228 -21.05 11.90 -2.89
N ARG A 229 -21.63 13.11 -2.82
CA ARG A 229 -21.31 14.11 -1.79
C ARG A 229 -21.40 13.60 -0.35
N GLN A 230 -22.32 12.66 -0.08
CA GLN A 230 -22.48 12.08 1.26
C GLN A 230 -21.27 11.27 1.74
N HIS A 231 -20.36 10.88 0.84
CA HIS A 231 -19.14 10.11 1.14
C HIS A 231 -17.86 10.94 0.99
N HIS A 232 -17.95 12.24 0.68
CA HIS A 232 -16.76 13.09 0.48
C HIS A 232 -15.89 13.13 1.74
N ASP A 233 -16.49 13.35 2.92
CA ASP A 233 -15.74 13.42 4.18
C ASP A 233 -15.05 12.09 4.51
N ASN A 234 -15.69 10.95 4.21
CA ASN A 234 -15.09 9.62 4.37
C ASN A 234 -13.80 9.50 3.56
N VAL A 235 -13.90 9.73 2.24
CA VAL A 235 -12.77 9.53 1.32
C VAL A 235 -11.68 10.57 1.54
N LEU A 236 -12.05 11.83 1.78
CA LEU A 236 -11.12 12.95 1.94
C LEU A 236 -10.44 13.02 3.31
N GLY A 237 -10.96 12.32 4.33
CA GLY A 237 -10.40 12.41 5.68
C GLY A 237 -10.72 11.24 6.61
N ASP A 238 -11.99 10.88 6.80
CA ASP A 238 -12.38 10.04 7.95
C ASP A 238 -11.86 8.60 7.84
N THR A 239 -11.80 8.03 6.64
CA THR A 239 -11.21 6.69 6.43
C THR A 239 -9.72 6.71 6.81
N ALA A 240 -8.98 7.75 6.41
CA ALA A 240 -7.59 7.91 6.81
C ALA A 240 -7.45 8.10 8.33
N ALA A 241 -8.34 8.90 8.93
CA ALA A 241 -8.35 9.14 10.37
C ALA A 241 -8.54 7.85 11.16
N ALA A 242 -9.46 6.99 10.74
CA ALA A 242 -9.67 5.68 11.35
C ALA A 242 -8.46 4.74 11.16
N LEU A 243 -7.95 4.62 9.94
CA LEU A 243 -6.81 3.73 9.61
C LEU A 243 -5.55 4.10 10.39
N PHE A 244 -5.22 5.40 10.42
CA PHE A 244 -3.99 5.89 11.02
C PHE A 244 -4.16 6.29 12.49
N ARG A 245 -5.34 6.07 13.07
CA ARG A 245 -5.69 6.39 14.47
C ARG A 245 -5.40 7.86 14.79
N LEU A 246 -5.81 8.75 13.89
CA LEU A 246 -5.70 10.18 14.08
C LEU A 246 -6.69 10.63 15.16
N THR A 247 -6.22 11.41 16.12
CA THR A 247 -7.11 12.11 17.06
C THR A 247 -7.79 13.24 16.31
N THR A 248 -9.11 13.15 16.18
CA THR A 248 -9.99 14.20 15.66
C THR A 248 -10.37 15.20 16.74
#